data_AF-A0A839JJ52-F1
#
_entry.id   AF-A0A839JJ52-F1
#
_cell.length_a   1.000
_cell.length_b   1.000
_cell.length_c   1.000
_cell.angle_alpha   90.00
_cell.angle_beta   90.00
_cell.angle_gamma   90.00
#
_symmetry.space_group_name_H-M   'P 1'
#
loop_
_entity.id
_entity.type
_entity.pdbx_description
1 polymer ?
#
loop_
_entity_poly.entity_id
_entity_poly.type
_entity_poly.pdbx_seq_one_letter_code
_entity_poly.pdbx_strand_id
1 'polypeptide(L)'
;MGLDFYAIGEHHNEPFFSSSPTTTLGYIAAQTDKILLSTATTLITTNDPVKIAEDFAMLQHLADGRVDIMLGRGNTGPVYPWFGKDIRQGVALAVENYALLRRLWTEDVVDWQGKYRTPLQGFTSTPRPLDGVA
;
A
#
# COMPACT_ATOMS: atom_id res chain seq x y z
N MET A 1 -13.74 12.59 -22.39
CA MET A 1 -13.16 11.24 -22.30
C MET A 1 -13.89 10.51 -21.19
N GLY A 2 -14.46 9.33 -21.44
CA GLY A 2 -15.18 8.50 -20.46
C GLY A 2 -14.27 7.40 -19.90
N LEU A 3 -13.23 7.79 -19.17
CA LEU A 3 -12.37 6.85 -18.47
C LEU A 3 -12.99 6.53 -17.11
N ASP A 4 -13.13 5.26 -16.79
CA ASP A 4 -13.71 4.81 -15.50
C ASP A 4 -12.63 4.62 -14.42
N PHE A 5 -11.36 4.58 -14.79
CA PHE A 5 -10.26 4.17 -13.92
C PHE A 5 -8.94 4.85 -14.27
N TYR A 6 -8.14 5.14 -13.24
CA TYR A 6 -6.76 5.59 -13.36
C TYR A 6 -5.87 4.78 -12.38
N ALA A 7 -4.73 4.28 -12.86
CA ALA A 7 -3.73 3.65 -12.02
C ALA A 7 -2.32 4.20 -12.24
N ILE A 8 -1.54 4.19 -11.17
CA ILE A 8 -0.14 4.60 -11.15
C ILE A 8 0.75 3.52 -10.55
N GLY A 9 1.90 3.25 -11.16
CA GLY A 9 2.90 2.33 -10.61
C GLY A 9 3.83 3.01 -9.61
N GLU A 10 4.32 2.27 -8.62
CA GLU A 10 5.33 2.76 -7.69
C GLU A 10 6.74 2.49 -8.21
N HIS A 11 7.57 3.54 -8.25
CA HIS A 11 8.98 3.46 -8.66
C HIS A 11 9.86 4.40 -7.85
N HIS A 12 11.09 3.97 -7.55
CA HIS A 12 12.05 4.71 -6.71
C HIS A 12 13.32 5.12 -7.44
N ASN A 13 13.42 4.86 -8.74
CA ASN A 13 14.61 5.11 -9.54
C ASN A 13 14.25 5.76 -10.88
N GLU A 14 15.18 6.55 -11.40
CA GLU A 14 15.08 7.10 -12.76
C GLU A 14 14.89 5.98 -13.80
N PRO A 15 14.15 6.26 -14.90
CA PRO A 15 13.55 7.54 -15.27
C PRO A 15 12.15 7.79 -14.69
N PHE A 16 11.68 6.95 -13.76
CA PHE A 16 10.34 7.04 -13.20
C PHE A 16 10.27 8.06 -12.05
N PHE A 17 9.11 8.69 -11.86
CA PHE A 17 8.90 9.74 -10.85
C PHE A 17 7.95 9.33 -9.71
N SER A 18 7.24 8.22 -9.86
CA SER A 18 6.06 7.87 -9.07
C SER A 18 6.43 7.11 -7.77
N SER A 19 7.20 7.74 -6.90
CA SER A 19 7.68 7.13 -5.64
C SER A 19 6.65 7.11 -4.51
N SER A 20 5.62 7.96 -4.58
CA SER A 20 4.56 8.03 -3.57
C SER A 20 3.17 7.97 -4.21
N PRO A 21 2.66 6.77 -4.55
CA PRO A 21 1.36 6.61 -5.20
C PRO A 21 0.21 7.26 -4.44
N THR A 22 0.15 7.10 -3.11
CA THR A 22 -0.96 7.63 -2.30
C THR A 22 -1.00 9.15 -2.30
N THR A 23 0.16 9.83 -2.32
CA THR A 23 0.23 11.28 -2.47
C THR A 23 -0.33 11.74 -3.83
N THR A 24 0.10 11.10 -4.91
CA THR A 24 -0.38 11.44 -6.26
C THR A 24 -1.87 11.15 -6.42
N LEU A 25 -2.33 9.98 -5.96
CA LEU A 25 -3.75 9.60 -6.03
C LEU A 25 -4.61 10.50 -5.14
N GLY A 26 -4.13 10.94 -3.98
CA GLY A 26 -4.85 11.88 -3.12
C GLY A 26 -5.09 13.23 -3.81
N TYR A 27 -4.09 13.74 -4.53
CA TYR A 27 -4.27 14.94 -5.35
C TYR A 27 -5.31 14.72 -6.46
N ILE A 28 -5.27 13.59 -7.16
CA ILE A 28 -6.25 13.26 -8.22
C ILE A 28 -7.65 13.07 -7.63
N ALA A 29 -7.78 12.43 -6.47
CA ALA A 29 -9.04 12.23 -5.76
C ALA A 29 -9.72 13.56 -5.46
N ALA A 30 -8.95 14.56 -5.01
CA ALA A 30 -9.47 15.91 -4.75
C ALA A 30 -9.91 16.67 -6.02
N GLN A 31 -9.54 16.21 -7.21
CA GLN A 31 -9.87 16.84 -8.50
C GLN A 31 -10.89 16.04 -9.31
N THR A 32 -11.35 14.89 -8.81
CA THR A 32 -12.23 13.97 -9.55
C THR A 32 -13.27 13.33 -8.65
N ASP A 33 -14.50 13.18 -9.14
CA ASP A 33 -15.62 12.66 -8.33
C ASP A 33 -16.11 11.26 -8.75
N LYS A 34 -15.62 10.74 -9.88
CA LYS A 34 -16.21 9.53 -10.51
C LYS A 34 -15.24 8.40 -10.77
N ILE A 35 -14.02 8.71 -11.19
CA ILE A 35 -13.07 7.67 -11.60
C ILE A 35 -12.59 6.87 -10.39
N LEU A 36 -12.39 5.58 -10.59
CA LEU A 36 -11.68 4.73 -9.64
C LEU A 36 -10.17 5.01 -9.71
N LEU A 37 -9.53 5.05 -8.56
CA LEU A 37 -8.11 5.34 -8.40
C LEU A 37 -7.41 4.11 -7.86
N SER A 38 -6.30 3.71 -8.47
CA SER A 38 -5.58 2.51 -8.00
C SER A 38 -4.09 2.59 -8.22
N THR A 39 -3.38 1.60 -7.73
CA THR A 39 -1.98 1.39 -8.04
C THR A 39 -1.79 0.26 -9.04
N ALA A 40 -0.67 0.30 -9.75
CA ALA A 40 -0.22 -0.75 -10.67
C ALA A 40 1.31 -0.75 -10.75
N THR A 41 2.03 -0.83 -9.63
CA THR A 41 1.72 -1.53 -8.38
C THR A 41 2.20 -0.79 -7.13
N THR A 42 1.63 -1.06 -5.95
CA THR A 42 2.23 -0.76 -4.63
C THR A 42 3.25 -1.84 -4.25
N LEU A 43 4.47 -1.44 -3.89
CA LEU A 43 5.57 -2.37 -3.59
C LEU A 43 5.47 -2.94 -2.17
N ILE A 44 4.78 -4.08 -2.01
CA ILE A 44 4.53 -4.71 -0.70
C ILE A 44 5.80 -5.15 0.04
N THR A 45 6.90 -5.38 -0.68
CA THR A 45 8.15 -5.89 -0.11
C THR A 45 9.05 -4.81 0.45
N THR A 46 8.94 -3.57 -0.05
CA THR A 46 9.80 -2.43 0.32
C THR A 46 9.06 -1.37 1.12
N ASN A 47 7.72 -1.43 1.20
CA ASN A 47 6.91 -0.62 2.10
C ASN A 47 6.58 -1.38 3.39
N ASP A 48 6.43 -0.61 4.47
CA ASP A 48 5.96 -1.14 5.75
C ASP A 48 4.44 -1.44 5.66
N PRO A 49 3.97 -2.66 6.02
CA PRO A 49 2.56 -3.02 5.89
C PRO A 49 1.62 -2.19 6.78
N VAL A 50 2.08 -1.63 7.91
CA VAL A 50 1.29 -0.66 8.69
C VAL A 50 1.12 0.64 7.92
N LYS A 51 2.18 1.16 7.29
CA LYS A 51 2.05 2.37 6.46
C LYS A 51 1.15 2.16 5.25
N ILE A 52 1.23 1.00 4.58
CA ILE A 52 0.27 0.66 3.51
C ILE A 52 -1.16 0.65 4.07
N ALA A 53 -1.38 0.03 5.23
CA ALA A 53 -2.71 -0.05 5.82
C ALA A 53 -3.31 1.34 6.10
N GLU A 54 -2.54 2.21 6.75
CA GLU A 54 -2.95 3.56 7.13
C GLU A 54 -3.08 4.50 5.93
N ASP A 55 -2.10 4.50 5.02
CA ASP A 55 -2.08 5.44 3.89
C ASP A 55 -3.22 5.15 2.90
N PHE A 56 -3.52 3.87 2.64
CA PHE A 56 -4.64 3.51 1.77
C PHE A 56 -6.00 3.63 2.44
N ALA A 57 -6.10 3.37 3.75
CA ALA A 57 -7.33 3.67 4.49
C ALA A 57 -7.62 5.18 4.46
N MET A 58 -6.62 6.01 4.73
CA MET A 58 -6.75 7.47 4.64
C MET A 58 -7.15 7.91 3.23
N LEU A 59 -6.51 7.37 2.20
CA LEU A 59 -6.84 7.68 0.82
C LEU A 59 -8.28 7.27 0.45
N GLN A 60 -8.76 6.12 0.93
CA GLN A 60 -10.16 5.69 0.77
C GLN A 60 -11.13 6.72 1.36
N HIS A 61 -10.86 7.23 2.58
CA HIS A 61 -11.67 8.28 3.19
C HIS A 61 -11.65 9.59 2.38
N LEU A 62 -10.49 9.98 1.83
CA LEU A 62 -10.38 11.17 0.98
C LEU A 62 -11.09 11.03 -0.37
N ALA A 63 -11.16 9.81 -0.91
CA ALA A 63 -11.72 9.52 -2.22
C ALA A 63 -13.16 8.98 -2.18
N ASP A 64 -13.81 8.98 -1.01
CA ASP A 64 -15.14 8.41 -0.80
C ASP A 64 -15.24 6.97 -1.31
N GLY A 65 -14.26 6.15 -0.93
CA GLY A 65 -14.20 4.72 -1.26
C GLY A 65 -13.76 4.38 -2.69
N ARG A 66 -13.51 5.36 -3.57
CA ARG A 66 -13.12 5.14 -4.98
C ARG A 66 -11.66 4.72 -5.16
N VAL A 67 -11.14 3.90 -4.26
CA VAL A 67 -9.72 3.50 -4.22
C VAL A 67 -9.60 1.98 -4.19
N ASP A 68 -8.80 1.48 -5.10
CA ASP A 68 -8.34 0.09 -5.15
C ASP A 68 -6.80 0.05 -4.97
N ILE A 69 -6.25 -1.12 -4.65
CA ILE A 69 -4.82 -1.31 -4.43
C ILE A 69 -4.34 -2.59 -5.11
N MET A 70 -3.36 -2.46 -6.02
CA MET A 70 -2.66 -3.61 -6.57
C MET A 70 -1.29 -3.77 -5.95
N LEU A 71 -1.12 -4.81 -5.13
CA LEU A 71 0.15 -5.15 -4.49
C LEU A 71 1.07 -5.94 -5.41
N GLY A 72 2.37 -5.67 -5.32
CA GLY A 72 3.38 -6.34 -6.13
C GLY A 72 4.73 -6.32 -5.45
N ARG A 73 5.58 -7.30 -5.79
CA ARG A 73 6.91 -7.44 -5.16
C ARG A 73 7.95 -6.46 -5.70
N GLY A 74 7.68 -5.84 -6.85
CA GLY A 74 8.74 -5.21 -7.65
C GLY A 74 9.77 -6.23 -8.18
N ASN A 75 10.52 -5.82 -9.18
CA ASN A 75 11.54 -6.66 -9.83
C ASN A 75 12.92 -5.97 -9.90
N THR A 76 13.02 -4.71 -9.47
CA THR A 76 14.28 -3.94 -9.52
C THR A 76 15.15 -4.25 -8.31
N GLY A 77 16.06 -5.20 -8.44
CA GLY A 77 16.98 -5.63 -7.37
C GLY A 77 17.70 -4.50 -6.62
N PRO A 78 18.27 -3.50 -7.31
CA PRO A 78 18.93 -2.37 -6.65
C PRO A 78 18.07 -1.53 -5.71
N VAL A 79 16.73 -1.56 -5.85
CA VAL A 79 15.81 -0.78 -5.02
C VAL A 79 15.69 -1.35 -3.60
N TYR A 80 15.78 -2.68 -3.45
CA TYR A 80 15.53 -3.34 -2.16
C TYR A 80 16.47 -2.85 -1.02
N PRO A 81 17.79 -2.76 -1.23
CA PRO A 81 18.69 -2.27 -0.19
C PRO A 81 18.45 -0.83 0.25
N TRP A 82 17.87 0.04 -0.60
CA TRP A 82 17.54 1.42 -0.23
C TRP A 82 16.48 1.48 0.88
N PHE A 83 15.64 0.45 0.97
CA PHE A 83 14.63 0.27 2.02
C PHE A 83 15.05 -0.76 3.09
N GLY A 84 16.34 -1.11 3.14
CA GLY A 84 16.87 -2.08 4.11
C GLY A 84 16.36 -3.50 3.89
N LYS A 85 15.98 -3.86 2.66
CA LYS A 85 15.46 -5.19 2.30
C LYS A 85 16.43 -5.94 1.39
N ASP A 86 16.26 -7.25 1.33
CA ASP A 86 17.01 -8.15 0.47
C ASP A 86 16.07 -8.77 -0.57
N ILE A 87 16.33 -8.55 -1.86
CA ILE A 87 15.50 -9.09 -2.95
C ILE A 87 15.43 -10.62 -2.94
N ARG A 88 16.45 -11.32 -2.41
CA ARG A 88 16.45 -12.79 -2.28
C ARG A 88 15.36 -13.26 -1.31
N GLN A 89 14.93 -12.39 -0.38
CA GLN A 89 13.82 -12.65 0.53
C GLN A 89 12.47 -12.18 -0.03
N GLY A 90 12.40 -11.69 -1.27
CA GLY A 90 11.23 -10.98 -1.80
C GLY A 90 9.91 -11.76 -1.74
N VAL A 91 9.93 -13.08 -1.92
CA VAL A 91 8.72 -13.91 -1.75
C VAL A 91 8.30 -13.97 -0.28
N ALA A 92 9.24 -14.25 0.62
CA ALA A 92 8.95 -14.38 2.04
C ALA A 92 8.52 -13.04 2.67
N LEU A 93 9.14 -11.93 2.25
CA LEU A 93 8.72 -10.57 2.58
C LEU A 93 7.28 -10.30 2.15
N ALA A 94 6.95 -10.62 0.88
CA ALA A 94 5.61 -10.36 0.36
C ALA A 94 4.54 -11.16 1.11
N VAL A 95 4.79 -12.44 1.39
CA VAL A 95 3.86 -13.30 2.13
C VAL A 95 3.65 -12.79 3.56
N GLU A 96 4.73 -12.48 4.29
CA GLU A 96 4.63 -11.98 5.67
C GLU A 96 3.92 -10.62 5.73
N ASN A 97 4.31 -9.68 4.86
CA ASN A 97 3.74 -8.34 4.83
C ASN A 97 2.26 -8.37 4.41
N TYR A 98 1.89 -9.21 3.45
CA TYR A 98 0.48 -9.38 3.05
C TYR A 98 -0.36 -9.97 4.18
N ALA A 99 0.16 -10.98 4.88
CA ALA A 99 -0.53 -11.59 6.01
C ALA A 99 -0.80 -10.56 7.11
N LEU A 100 0.18 -9.73 7.45
CA LEU A 100 -0.02 -8.64 8.41
C LEU A 100 -1.00 -7.58 7.87
N LEU A 101 -0.83 -7.13 6.62
CA LEU A 101 -1.71 -6.11 6.01
C LEU A 101 -3.18 -6.54 6.05
N ARG A 102 -3.48 -7.80 5.73
CA ARG A 102 -4.86 -8.34 5.84
C ARG A 102 -5.40 -8.21 7.25
N ARG A 103 -4.63 -8.62 8.27
CA ARG A 103 -5.05 -8.50 9.69
C ARG A 103 -5.28 -7.04 10.09
N LEU A 104 -4.39 -6.13 9.68
CA LEU A 104 -4.51 -4.70 9.97
C LEU A 104 -5.78 -4.06 9.42
N TRP A 105 -6.39 -4.61 8.37
CA TRP A 105 -7.65 -4.14 7.81
C TRP A 105 -8.87 -4.90 8.32
N THR A 106 -8.75 -6.18 8.67
CA THR A 106 -9.90 -7.00 9.09
C THR A 106 -10.09 -7.11 10.60
N GLU A 107 -9.05 -6.85 11.39
CA GLU A 107 -9.07 -6.96 12.85
C GLU A 107 -8.93 -5.57 13.49
N ASP A 108 -9.67 -5.31 14.58
CA ASP A 108 -9.62 -4.01 15.26
C ASP A 108 -8.37 -3.83 16.12
N VAL A 109 -7.85 -4.92 16.70
CA VAL A 109 -6.65 -4.93 17.53
C VAL A 109 -5.76 -6.08 17.09
N VAL A 110 -4.53 -5.78 16.71
CA VAL A 110 -3.57 -6.74 16.14
C VAL A 110 -2.35 -6.86 17.03
N ASP A 111 -2.13 -8.07 17.52
CA ASP A 111 -0.82 -8.55 17.93
C ASP A 111 -0.12 -9.25 16.76
N TRP A 112 1.14 -8.90 16.51
CA TRP A 112 1.92 -9.48 15.42
C TRP A 112 3.32 -9.87 15.89
N GLN A 113 3.82 -11.00 15.39
CA GLN A 113 5.23 -11.37 15.47
C GLN A 113 5.64 -11.98 14.13
N GLY A 114 6.65 -11.39 13.50
CA GLY A 114 7.16 -11.82 12.21
C GLY A 114 8.68 -11.89 12.19
N LYS A 115 9.24 -12.36 11.08
CA LYS A 115 10.69 -12.42 10.83
C LYS A 115 11.22 -11.12 10.24
N TYR A 116 10.44 -10.45 9.40
CA TYR A 116 10.87 -9.30 8.61
C TYR A 116 10.37 -7.95 9.14
N ARG A 117 9.37 -7.97 10.02
CA ARG A 117 8.88 -6.80 10.75
C ARG A 117 8.95 -7.07 12.25
N THR A 118 9.33 -6.06 13.01
CA THR A 118 9.25 -6.09 14.47
C THR A 118 7.82 -6.31 14.97
N PRO A 119 7.64 -6.87 16.18
CA PRO A 119 6.32 -7.17 16.72
C PRO A 119 5.41 -5.95 16.87
N LEU A 120 4.10 -6.20 16.80
CA LEU A 120 3.04 -5.29 17.23
C LEU A 120 2.37 -5.86 18.48
N GLN A 121 1.97 -5.00 19.41
CA GLN A 121 1.27 -5.37 20.63
C GLN A 121 0.06 -4.46 20.80
N GLY A 122 -1.14 -5.03 20.78
CA GLY A 122 -2.40 -4.30 20.94
C GLY A 122 -2.58 -3.17 19.93
N PHE A 123 -2.10 -3.32 18.69
CA PHE A 123 -2.08 -2.23 17.71
C PHE A 123 -3.40 -2.11 16.93
N THR A 124 -3.93 -0.89 16.81
CA THR A 124 -5.09 -0.58 15.97
C THR A 124 -4.68 0.33 14.82
N SER A 125 -4.82 -0.15 13.58
CA SER A 125 -4.59 0.66 12.38
C SER A 125 -5.55 1.85 12.34
N THR A 126 -5.03 3.06 12.17
CA THR A 126 -5.84 4.29 12.20
C THR A 126 -5.45 5.23 11.06
N PRO A 127 -6.41 5.67 10.20
CA PRO A 127 -7.81 5.28 10.20
C PRO A 127 -8.01 3.81 9.81
N ARG A 128 -9.17 3.27 10.14
CA ARG A 128 -9.64 1.99 9.61
C ARG A 128 -10.04 2.17 8.15
N PRO A 129 -9.98 1.13 7.30
CA PRO A 129 -10.59 1.16 5.97
C PRO A 129 -12.03 1.65 6.04
N LEU A 130 -12.48 2.36 5.00
CA LEU A 130 -13.87 2.81 4.92
C LEU A 130 -14.80 1.59 4.92
N ASP A 131 -15.86 1.64 5.72
CA ASP A 131 -16.81 0.52 5.89
C ASP A 131 -17.35 0.04 4.53
N GLY A 132 -17.32 -1.28 4.33
CA GLY A 132 -17.82 -1.92 3.10
C GLY A 132 -16.88 -1.92 1.90
N VAL A 133 -15.62 -1.45 2.06
CA VAL A 133 -14.61 -1.40 0.98
C VAL A 133 -13.50 -2.45 1.14
N ALA A 134 -13.41 -3.16 2.28
CA ALA A 134 -12.32 -4.10 2.61
C ALA A 134 -12.60 -5.59 2.35
#